data_AF-A0AAJ0M7G7-F1
#
_entry.id   AF-A0AAJ0M7G7-F1
#
_cell.length_a   1.000
_cell.length_b   1.000
_cell.length_c   1.000
_cell.angle_alpha   90.00
_cell.angle_beta   90.00
_cell.angle_gamma   90.00
#
_symmetry.space_group_name_H-M   'P 1'
#
loop_
_entity.id
_entity.type
_entity.pdbx_description
1 polymer ?
#
loop_
_entity_poly.entity_id
_entity_poly.type
_entity_poly.pdbx_seq_one_letter_code
_entity_poly.pdbx_strand_id
1 'polypeptide(L)'
;MSLKLLSHHSTAPGIKQLPGYPRLKPAYILKINIGNILKVGTGTLTTADGYDHPIEGKIVYGADWLLNEPDGEHAIPNLKLLIETDDGAVLSSEYTGVGVFSKPVLDMWAGDPDTKTFPFGISSTYHTFQSGDPKYKHLQYKTFVGNGRFVVNENPRTITVESRISEVIPSNDLD
;
A
#
# COMPACT_ATOMS: atom_id res chain seq x y z
N MET A 1 -34.36 30.00 -23.85
CA MET A 1 -33.30 30.01 -22.83
C MET A 1 -32.30 28.94 -23.23
N SER A 2 -31.18 29.31 -23.88
CA SER A 2 -30.19 28.37 -24.43
C SER A 2 -29.08 28.14 -23.40
N LEU A 3 -28.87 26.89 -23.02
CA LEU A 3 -27.82 26.48 -22.09
C LEU A 3 -26.47 26.47 -22.83
N LYS A 4 -25.62 27.47 -22.59
CA LYS A 4 -24.21 27.42 -23.00
C LYS A 4 -23.50 26.38 -22.13
N LEU A 5 -23.27 25.17 -22.67
CA LEU A 5 -22.26 24.28 -22.10
C LEU A 5 -20.88 24.92 -22.30
N LEU A 6 -20.15 25.14 -21.20
CA LEU A 6 -18.76 25.58 -21.20
C LEU A 6 -17.88 24.46 -21.78
N SER A 7 -17.45 24.61 -23.04
CA SER A 7 -16.46 23.72 -23.65
C SER A 7 -15.05 24.13 -23.23
N HIS A 8 -14.63 23.74 -22.04
CA HIS A 8 -13.20 23.67 -21.68
C HIS A 8 -12.67 22.26 -21.99
N HIS A 9 -12.84 21.81 -23.24
CA HIS A 9 -12.18 20.59 -23.69
C HIS A 9 -10.71 20.94 -23.94
N SER A 10 -9.83 20.20 -23.27
CA SER A 10 -8.38 20.29 -23.40
C SER A 10 -7.96 20.22 -24.86
N THR A 11 -7.10 21.15 -25.29
CA THR A 11 -6.46 21.17 -26.62
C THR A 11 -5.33 20.15 -26.73
N ALA A 12 -5.42 19.02 -26.03
CA ALA A 12 -4.37 18.02 -26.04
C ALA A 12 -4.22 17.42 -27.45
N PRO A 13 -2.99 17.27 -27.97
CA PRO A 13 -2.77 16.59 -29.24
C PRO A 13 -3.40 15.19 -29.22
N GLY A 14 -3.84 14.72 -30.40
CA GLY A 14 -4.65 13.51 -30.54
C GLY A 14 -4.02 12.30 -29.84
N ILE A 15 -4.85 11.57 -29.10
CA ILE A 15 -4.42 10.40 -28.32
C ILE A 15 -3.90 9.32 -29.28
N LYS A 16 -2.62 8.97 -29.18
CA LYS A 16 -2.00 7.87 -29.92
C LYS A 16 -2.35 6.54 -29.23
N GLN A 17 -2.40 5.46 -30.00
CA GLN A 17 -2.66 4.14 -29.43
C GLN A 17 -1.34 3.45 -29.07
N LEU A 18 -1.08 3.33 -27.77
CA LEU A 18 0.04 2.59 -27.17
C LEU A 18 -0.37 1.12 -26.84
N PRO A 19 0.54 0.25 -26.33
CA PRO A 19 0.20 -1.15 -26.01
C PRO A 19 -0.96 -1.26 -25.00
N GLY A 20 -1.21 -0.19 -24.24
CA GLY A 20 -2.39 0.00 -23.41
C GLY A 20 -2.22 -0.48 -21.96
N TYR A 21 -1.05 -1.02 -21.59
CA TYR A 21 -0.80 -1.50 -20.23
C TYR A 21 -0.07 -0.46 -19.37
N PRO A 22 -0.50 -0.24 -18.12
CA PRO A 22 0.24 0.61 -17.20
C PRO A 22 1.57 -0.03 -16.79
N ARG A 23 2.52 0.79 -16.36
CA ARG A 23 3.80 0.38 -15.79
C ARG A 23 3.82 0.64 -14.29
N LEU A 24 4.73 0.00 -13.56
CA LEU A 24 4.90 0.22 -12.12
C LEU A 24 6.23 0.94 -11.85
N LYS A 25 6.17 2.04 -11.09
CA LYS A 25 7.34 2.74 -10.56
C LYS A 25 7.40 2.51 -9.03
N PRO A 26 8.48 1.96 -8.46
CA PRO A 26 8.63 1.87 -7.00
C PRO A 26 8.43 3.23 -6.35
N ALA A 27 7.61 3.28 -5.29
CA ALA A 27 7.21 4.53 -4.65
C ALA A 27 7.51 4.53 -3.16
N TYR A 28 6.98 3.56 -2.41
CA TYR A 28 7.09 3.54 -0.95
C TYR A 28 7.33 2.14 -0.40
N ILE A 29 7.86 2.07 0.82
CA ILE A 29 7.99 0.86 1.61
C ILE A 29 7.22 1.08 2.90
N LEU A 30 6.18 0.26 3.11
CA LEU A 30 5.36 0.25 4.31
C LEU A 30 5.75 -0.97 5.16
N LYS A 31 6.14 -0.73 6.41
CA LYS A 31 6.44 -1.77 7.40
C LYS A 31 5.53 -1.60 8.60
N ILE A 32 4.81 -2.66 8.96
CA ILE A 32 3.85 -2.67 10.04
C ILE A 32 4.23 -3.77 11.02
N ASN A 33 4.58 -3.41 12.24
CA ASN A 33 4.80 -4.37 13.31
C ASN A 33 3.44 -4.78 13.89
N ILE A 34 3.14 -6.06 13.82
CA ILE A 34 1.91 -6.62 14.36
C ILE A 34 2.09 -6.78 15.86
N GLY A 35 1.35 -6.01 16.64
CA GLY A 35 1.44 -6.04 18.10
C GLY A 35 0.63 -7.20 18.69
N ASN A 36 -0.64 -7.28 18.35
CA ASN A 36 -1.54 -8.37 18.69
C ASN A 36 -2.49 -8.61 17.50
N ILE A 37 -3.11 -9.79 17.40
CA ILE A 37 -3.84 -10.25 16.18
C ILE A 37 -4.88 -9.26 15.63
N LEU A 38 -5.35 -8.30 16.44
CA LEU A 38 -6.35 -7.28 16.07
C LEU A 38 -5.85 -5.83 16.12
N LYS A 39 -4.60 -5.56 16.50
CA LYS A 39 -4.06 -4.20 16.62
C LYS A 39 -2.77 -4.06 15.84
N VAL A 40 -2.79 -3.14 14.89
CA VAL A 40 -1.56 -2.62 14.30
C VAL A 40 -0.76 -1.95 15.42
N GLY A 41 0.49 -2.38 15.57
CA GLY A 41 1.40 -1.80 16.56
C GLY A 41 2.03 -0.54 16.01
N THR A 42 3.35 -0.57 15.87
CA THR A 42 4.15 0.52 15.30
C THR A 42 4.51 0.23 13.85
N GLY A 43 5.08 1.20 13.15
CA GLY A 43 5.60 0.95 11.81
C GLY A 43 6.05 2.22 11.12
N THR A 44 6.43 2.08 9.86
CA THR A 44 6.99 3.16 9.06
C THR A 44 6.45 3.14 7.64
N LEU A 45 6.28 4.32 7.06
CA LEU A 45 6.18 4.53 5.62
C LEU A 45 7.40 5.33 5.19
N THR A 46 8.16 4.79 4.24
CA THR A 46 9.42 5.38 3.77
C THR A 46 9.45 5.41 2.26
N THR A 47 10.24 6.30 1.68
CA THR A 47 10.34 6.48 0.23
C THR A 47 11.22 5.39 -0.37
N ALA A 48 10.80 4.80 -1.49
CA ALA A 48 11.66 3.93 -2.27
C ALA A 48 12.71 4.75 -3.05
N ASP A 49 13.90 4.19 -3.24
CA ASP A 49 14.96 4.83 -4.00
C ASP A 49 14.49 5.26 -5.41
N GLY A 50 14.73 6.53 -5.77
CA GLY A 50 14.40 7.06 -7.09
C GLY A 50 12.94 7.53 -7.27
N TYR A 51 12.15 7.61 -6.20
CA TYR A 51 10.81 8.19 -6.23
C TYR A 51 10.83 9.69 -5.89
N ASP A 52 10.09 10.49 -6.66
CA ASP A 52 10.23 11.96 -6.67
C ASP A 52 9.46 12.67 -5.56
N HIS A 53 8.60 11.95 -4.85
CA HIS A 53 7.75 12.52 -3.81
C HIS A 53 8.05 11.85 -2.46
N PRO A 54 9.04 12.37 -1.71
CA PRO A 54 9.48 11.72 -0.48
C PRO A 54 8.43 11.82 0.62
N ILE A 55 8.28 10.72 1.36
CA ILE A 55 7.50 10.59 2.58
C ILE A 55 8.33 9.77 3.56
N GLU A 56 8.61 10.35 4.72
CA GLU A 56 9.11 9.63 5.87
C GLU A 56 8.10 9.79 6.99
N GLY A 57 7.54 8.69 7.46
CA GLY A 57 6.46 8.73 8.44
C GLY A 57 6.39 7.49 9.32
N LYS A 58 5.75 7.67 10.47
CA LYS A 58 5.55 6.64 11.49
C LYS A 58 4.07 6.34 11.62
N ILE A 59 3.73 5.06 11.70
CA ILE A 59 2.37 4.64 12.00
C ILE A 59 2.09 4.97 13.47
N VAL A 60 1.07 5.78 13.72
CA VAL A 60 0.64 6.18 15.07
C VAL A 60 -0.63 5.45 15.52
N TYR A 61 -1.41 4.95 14.58
CA TYR A 61 -2.59 4.14 14.86
C TYR A 61 -2.98 3.29 13.66
N GLY A 62 -3.63 2.15 13.89
CA GLY A 62 -4.23 1.37 12.82
C GLY A 62 -4.97 0.12 13.29
N ALA A 63 -5.77 -0.43 12.38
CA ALA A 63 -6.44 -1.72 12.56
C ALA A 63 -6.68 -2.37 11.20
N ASP A 64 -6.77 -3.70 11.21
CA ASP A 64 -7.09 -4.51 10.04
C ASP A 64 -8.42 -5.25 10.27
N TRP A 65 -9.41 -5.01 9.41
CA TRP A 65 -10.64 -5.80 9.36
C TRP A 65 -10.45 -7.02 8.45
N LEU A 66 -9.42 -7.81 8.78
CA LEU A 66 -8.99 -8.98 7.99
C LEU A 66 -10.11 -10.02 7.92
N LEU A 67 -10.49 -10.37 6.69
CA LEU A 67 -11.39 -11.49 6.43
C LEU A 67 -10.57 -12.69 5.97
N ASN A 68 -10.63 -13.80 6.72
CA ASN A 68 -10.14 -15.08 6.22
C ASN A 68 -11.25 -15.72 5.38
N GLU A 69 -10.97 -16.04 4.13
CA GLU A 69 -11.95 -16.59 3.21
C GLU A 69 -12.32 -18.03 3.60
N PRO A 70 -13.57 -18.48 3.32
CA PRO A 70 -14.00 -19.85 3.62
C PRO A 70 -13.19 -20.95 2.93
N ASP A 71 -12.47 -20.63 1.85
CA ASP A 71 -11.60 -21.58 1.15
C ASP A 71 -10.37 -22.00 1.97
N GLY A 72 -10.04 -21.24 3.02
CA GLY A 72 -8.88 -21.49 3.88
C GLY A 72 -7.54 -21.26 3.18
N GLU A 73 -7.51 -20.60 2.03
CA GLU A 73 -6.33 -20.32 1.21
C GLU A 73 -6.07 -18.82 1.03
N HIS A 74 -7.11 -17.98 1.18
CA HIS A 74 -7.02 -16.55 0.98
C HIS A 74 -7.44 -15.74 2.20
N ALA A 75 -6.88 -14.55 2.32
CA ALA A 75 -7.35 -13.52 3.25
C ALA A 75 -7.47 -12.17 2.55
N ILE A 76 -8.51 -11.42 2.89
CA ILE A 76 -8.81 -10.10 2.37
C ILE A 76 -8.50 -9.08 3.47
N PRO A 77 -7.31 -8.46 3.48
CA PRO A 77 -7.01 -7.40 4.44
C PRO A 77 -7.91 -6.20 4.18
N ASN A 78 -8.27 -5.47 5.21
CA ASN A 78 -8.93 -4.17 5.13
C ASN A 78 -8.28 -3.28 6.18
N LEU A 79 -7.08 -2.82 5.84
CA LEU A 79 -6.22 -2.07 6.73
C LEU A 79 -6.53 -0.59 6.64
N LYS A 80 -6.63 0.06 7.80
CA LYS A 80 -6.66 1.51 7.93
C LYS A 80 -5.59 1.97 8.91
N LEU A 81 -4.82 2.98 8.52
CA LEU A 81 -3.67 3.51 9.24
C LEU A 81 -3.76 5.03 9.34
N LEU A 82 -3.25 5.55 10.45
CA LEU A 82 -2.82 6.94 10.59
C LEU A 82 -1.29 6.97 10.63
N ILE A 83 -0.71 7.83 9.79
CA ILE A 83 0.74 7.99 9.65
C ILE A 83 1.07 9.46 9.94
N GLU A 84 1.93 9.69 10.91
CA GLU A 84 2.52 11.01 11.17
C GLU A 84 3.84 11.11 10.42
N THR A 85 3.94 12.11 9.55
CA THR A 85 5.14 12.41 8.76
C THR A 85 6.18 13.16 9.60
N ASP A 86 7.44 13.10 9.18
CA ASP A 86 8.55 13.76 9.88
C ASP A 86 8.43 15.30 9.92
N ASP A 87 7.69 15.88 8.99
CA ASP A 87 7.33 17.30 8.94
C ASP A 87 6.00 17.64 9.63
N GLY A 88 5.38 16.67 10.31
CA GLY A 88 4.24 16.89 11.20
C GLY A 88 2.86 16.83 10.54
N ALA A 89 2.76 16.51 9.25
CA ALA A 89 1.46 16.24 8.63
C ALA A 89 0.94 14.84 9.00
N VAL A 90 -0.38 14.67 8.95
CA VAL A 90 -1.03 13.38 9.13
C VAL A 90 -1.56 12.87 7.79
N LEU A 91 -1.25 11.61 7.48
CA LEU A 91 -1.78 10.86 6.35
C LEU A 91 -2.73 9.79 6.87
N SER A 92 -3.92 9.72 6.27
CA SER A 92 -4.72 8.49 6.31
C SER A 92 -4.21 7.56 5.21
N SER A 93 -3.92 6.31 5.54
CA SER A 93 -3.57 5.29 4.56
C SER A 93 -4.49 4.10 4.73
N GLU A 94 -5.06 3.62 3.63
CA GLU A 94 -5.84 2.39 3.61
C GLU A 94 -5.25 1.44 2.57
N TYR A 95 -5.33 0.13 2.84
CA TYR A 95 -5.14 -0.85 1.78
C TYR A 95 -6.04 -2.06 1.95
N THR A 96 -6.36 -2.67 0.82
CA THR A 96 -6.96 -4.01 0.76
C THR A 96 -6.46 -4.71 -0.50
N GLY A 97 -6.83 -5.97 -0.68
CA GLY A 97 -6.30 -6.83 -1.73
C GLY A 97 -6.53 -8.30 -1.40
N VAL A 98 -5.62 -9.13 -1.89
CA VAL A 98 -5.64 -10.57 -1.65
C VAL A 98 -4.32 -10.97 -1.04
N GLY A 99 -4.36 -11.64 0.11
CA GLY A 99 -3.24 -12.28 0.78
C GLY A 99 -3.37 -13.79 0.73
N VAL A 100 -2.22 -14.47 0.77
CA VAL A 100 -2.13 -15.92 0.92
C VAL A 100 -2.36 -16.27 2.39
N PHE A 101 -3.29 -17.19 2.62
CA PHE A 101 -3.59 -17.78 3.91
C PHE A 101 -3.32 -19.28 3.85
N SER A 102 -2.04 -19.65 3.86
CA SER A 102 -1.60 -21.05 3.74
C SER A 102 -1.18 -21.64 5.09
N LYS A 103 -1.02 -22.97 5.16
CA LYS A 103 -0.51 -23.63 6.36
C LYS A 103 0.80 -23.01 6.90
N PRO A 104 1.83 -22.69 6.10
CA PRO A 104 3.00 -21.97 6.58
C PRO A 104 2.70 -20.62 7.25
N VAL A 105 1.72 -19.87 6.73
CA VAL A 105 1.30 -18.59 7.34
C VAL A 105 0.57 -18.86 8.68
N LEU A 106 -0.24 -19.91 8.76
CA LEU A 106 -0.87 -20.33 10.02
C LEU A 106 0.18 -20.77 11.06
N ASP A 107 1.18 -21.55 10.65
CA ASP A 107 2.26 -22.01 11.53
C ASP A 107 3.09 -20.82 12.06
N MET A 108 3.34 -19.81 11.22
CA MET A 108 3.94 -18.54 11.64
C MET A 108 3.14 -17.90 12.78
N TRP A 109 1.82 -17.76 12.60
CA TRP A 109 0.91 -17.15 13.58
C TRP A 109 0.78 -17.98 14.86
N ALA A 110 0.88 -19.31 14.75
CA ALA A 110 0.94 -20.22 15.89
C ALA A 110 2.28 -20.15 16.65
N GLY A 111 3.26 -19.43 16.14
CA GLY A 111 4.55 -19.22 16.79
C GLY A 111 5.58 -20.31 16.54
N ASP A 112 5.47 -21.07 15.44
CA ASP A 112 6.41 -22.13 15.10
C ASP A 112 7.85 -21.58 14.96
N PRO A 113 8.82 -22.03 15.81
CA PRO A 113 10.19 -21.50 15.83
C PRO A 113 10.96 -21.69 14.51
N ASP A 114 10.54 -22.61 13.66
CA ASP A 114 11.19 -22.91 12.39
C ASP A 114 10.72 -21.99 11.26
N THR A 115 9.62 -21.26 11.46
CA THR A 115 9.13 -20.29 10.47
C THR A 115 10.18 -19.20 10.21
N LYS A 116 10.44 -18.92 8.92
CA LYS A 116 11.32 -17.85 8.47
C LYS A 116 10.53 -16.75 7.74
N THR A 117 11.23 -15.65 7.47
CA THR A 117 10.71 -14.57 6.61
C THR A 117 10.26 -15.11 5.26
N PHE A 118 9.06 -14.74 4.85
CA PHE A 118 8.49 -15.11 3.56
C PHE A 118 9.06 -14.23 2.45
N PRO A 119 9.18 -14.75 1.21
CA PRO A 119 9.47 -13.90 0.06
C PRO A 119 8.29 -12.95 -0.21
N PHE A 120 8.56 -11.91 -0.99
CA PHE A 120 7.51 -11.06 -1.53
C PHE A 120 6.59 -11.84 -2.48
N GLY A 121 5.33 -11.40 -2.56
CA GLY A 121 4.32 -12.00 -3.44
C GLY A 121 3.27 -12.85 -2.72
N ILE A 122 3.31 -12.88 -1.39
CA ILE A 122 2.24 -13.50 -0.58
C ILE A 122 1.02 -12.59 -0.42
N SER A 123 1.05 -11.39 -0.98
CA SER A 123 -0.14 -10.55 -1.16
C SER A 123 0.01 -9.62 -2.35
N SER A 124 -1.14 -9.24 -2.92
CA SER A 124 -1.29 -8.20 -3.93
C SER A 124 -2.34 -7.22 -3.43
N THR A 125 -1.96 -5.95 -3.26
CA THR A 125 -2.78 -4.93 -2.59
C THR A 125 -2.94 -3.68 -3.43
N TYR A 126 -3.99 -2.92 -3.17
CA TYR A 126 -4.13 -1.54 -3.63
C TYR A 126 -4.12 -0.61 -2.43
N HIS A 127 -3.43 0.52 -2.56
CA HIS A 127 -3.21 1.47 -1.47
C HIS A 127 -3.84 2.82 -1.82
N THR A 128 -4.50 3.42 -0.85
CA THR A 128 -4.97 4.81 -0.93
C THR A 128 -4.32 5.62 0.19
N PHE A 129 -4.11 6.90 -0.11
CA PHE A 129 -3.54 7.86 0.82
C PHE A 129 -4.33 9.16 0.73
N GLN A 130 -4.62 9.77 1.87
CA GLN A 130 -5.32 11.04 1.97
C GLN A 130 -4.64 11.95 2.97
N SER A 131 -4.57 13.23 2.66
CA SER A 131 -4.09 14.26 3.57
C SER A 131 -4.81 15.58 3.34
N GLY A 132 -5.00 16.33 4.42
CA GLY A 132 -5.44 17.73 4.34
C GLY A 132 -4.30 18.69 3.94
N ASP A 133 -3.04 18.25 4.04
CA ASP A 133 -1.89 19.10 3.74
C ASP A 133 -1.64 19.18 2.22
N PRO A 134 -1.55 20.40 1.64
CA PRO A 134 -1.26 20.58 0.22
C PRO A 134 0.03 19.92 -0.27
N LYS A 135 1.06 19.78 0.59
CA LYS A 135 2.33 19.12 0.24
C LYS A 135 2.13 17.69 -0.23
N TYR A 136 1.16 16.99 0.34
CA TYR A 136 0.89 15.58 0.07
C TYR A 136 -0.29 15.36 -0.90
N LYS A 137 -0.76 16.42 -1.58
CA LYS A 137 -1.95 16.35 -2.43
C LYS A 137 -1.79 15.39 -3.62
N HIS A 138 -0.56 15.23 -4.13
CA HIS A 138 -0.23 14.31 -5.22
C HIS A 138 -0.67 12.87 -4.94
N LEU A 139 -0.67 12.45 -3.67
CA LEU A 139 -1.08 11.13 -3.23
C LEU A 139 -2.51 10.78 -3.64
N GLN A 140 -3.40 11.78 -3.68
CA GLN A 140 -4.81 11.58 -4.00
C GLN A 140 -5.09 11.51 -5.51
N TYR A 141 -4.09 11.81 -6.34
CA TYR A 141 -4.19 11.86 -7.80
C TYR A 141 -3.40 10.74 -8.47
N LYS A 142 -2.83 9.83 -7.68
CA LYS A 142 -2.02 8.70 -8.12
C LYS A 142 -2.68 7.40 -7.68
N THR A 143 -2.44 6.34 -8.42
CA THR A 143 -2.88 4.99 -8.08
C THR A 143 -1.69 4.19 -7.58
N PHE A 144 -1.86 3.48 -6.47
CA PHE A 144 -0.79 2.69 -5.86
C PHE A 144 -1.21 1.23 -5.70
N VAL A 145 -0.30 0.34 -6.07
CA VAL A 145 -0.43 -1.11 -5.85
C VAL A 145 0.77 -1.62 -5.07
N GLY A 146 0.58 -2.67 -4.28
CA GLY A 146 1.61 -3.23 -3.43
C GLY A 146 1.73 -4.73 -3.57
N ASN A 147 2.92 -5.24 -3.25
CA ASN A 147 3.13 -6.66 -3.01
C ASN A 147 3.80 -6.87 -1.65
N GLY A 148 3.23 -7.76 -0.84
CA GLY A 148 3.61 -7.91 0.57
C GLY A 148 4.43 -9.16 0.87
N ARG A 149 5.03 -9.14 2.07
CA ARG A 149 5.64 -10.27 2.78
C ARG A 149 5.44 -10.17 4.29
N PHE A 150 5.58 -11.31 4.97
CA PHE A 150 5.79 -11.35 6.42
C PHE A 150 7.28 -11.51 6.72
N VAL A 151 7.81 -10.62 7.54
CA VAL A 151 9.16 -10.69 8.09
C VAL A 151 9.06 -11.22 9.52
N VAL A 152 9.72 -12.35 9.76
CA VAL A 152 9.85 -12.93 11.11
C VAL A 152 11.15 -12.39 11.69
N ASN A 153 11.05 -11.50 12.66
CA ASN A 153 12.19 -11.02 13.42
C ASN A 153 12.34 -11.87 14.67
N GLU A 154 13.57 -12.21 15.05
CA GLU A 154 13.88 -13.01 16.22
C GLU A 154 14.46 -12.13 17.34
N ASN A 155 14.27 -12.56 18.60
CA ASN A 155 14.85 -11.95 19.80
C ASN A 155 14.46 -10.47 20.09
N PRO A 156 13.20 -10.16 20.48
CA PRO A 156 12.05 -11.05 20.66
C PRO A 156 11.34 -11.36 19.33
N ARG A 157 10.62 -12.50 19.29
CA ARG A 157 9.90 -12.90 18.09
C ARG A 157 8.78 -11.89 17.78
N THR A 158 8.86 -11.23 16.63
CA THR A 158 7.84 -10.29 16.16
C THR A 158 7.59 -10.49 14.67
N ILE A 159 6.36 -10.18 14.23
CA ILE A 159 5.98 -10.25 12.82
C ILE A 159 5.82 -8.83 12.29
N THR A 160 6.54 -8.53 11.21
CA THR A 160 6.38 -7.30 10.44
C THR A 160 5.72 -7.63 9.10
N VAL A 161 4.60 -6.98 8.78
CA VAL A 161 4.06 -6.94 7.42
C VAL A 161 4.85 -5.89 6.66
N GLU A 162 5.52 -6.29 5.59
CA GLU A 162 6.27 -5.39 4.71
C GLU A 162 5.64 -5.39 3.32
N SER A 163 5.21 -4.21 2.86
CA SER A 163 4.69 -3.98 1.52
C SER A 163 5.65 -3.09 0.74
N ARG A 164 6.00 -3.53 -0.46
CA ARG A 164 6.62 -2.67 -1.48
C ARG A 164 5.52 -2.09 -2.34
N ILE A 165 5.40 -0.78 -2.33
CA ILE A 165 4.31 -0.03 -2.97
C ILE A 165 4.87 0.65 -4.21
N SER A 166 4.17 0.49 -5.32
CA SER A 166 4.48 1.11 -6.61
C SER A 166 3.37 2.07 -7.02
N GLU A 167 3.75 3.20 -7.61
CA GLU A 167 2.84 4.03 -8.40
C GLU A 167 2.53 3.32 -9.73
N VAL A 168 1.26 3.29 -10.09
CA VAL A 168 0.79 2.88 -11.40
C VAL A 168 0.96 4.06 -12.36
N ILE A 169 1.85 3.91 -13.32
CA ILE A 169 2.08 4.87 -14.40
C ILE A 169 1.15 4.51 -15.57
N PRO A 170 0.19 5.38 -15.92
CA PRO A 170 -0.72 5.12 -17.04
C PRO A 170 0.05 5.08 -18.35
N SER A 171 -0.36 4.20 -19.26
CA SER A 171 0.12 4.21 -20.65
C SER A 171 -0.42 5.46 -21.34
N ASN A 172 0.38 6.51 -21.43
CA ASN A 172 0.04 7.77 -22.11
C ASN A 172 1.05 8.06 -23.22
N ASP A 173 0.66 8.88 -24.19
CA ASP A 173 1.45 9.19 -25.40
C ASP A 173 2.77 9.93 -25.16
N LEU A 174 3.09 10.25 -23.91
CA LEU A 174 4.30 10.96 -23.51
C LEU A 174 5.42 10.01 -23.06
N ASP A 175 5.19 8.70 -23.09
CA ASP A 175 6.22 7.66 -22.92
C ASP A 175 7.11 7.47 -24.17
#